data_AF-A0A2I0IVD5-F1
#
_entry.id   AF-A0A2I0IVD5-F1
#
_cell.length_a   1.000
_cell.length_b   1.000
_cell.length_c   1.000
_cell.angle_alpha   90.00
_cell.angle_beta   90.00
_cell.angle_gamma   90.00
#
_symmetry.space_group_name_H-M   'P 1'
#
loop_
_entity.id
_entity.type
_entity.pdbx_description
1 polymer ?
#
loop_
_entity_poly.entity_id
_entity_poly.type
_entity_poly.pdbx_seq_one_letter_code
_entity_poly.pdbx_strand_id
1 'polypeptide(L)'
;MEVGELQQSLMDYMNSLRSQEILDSQFGQLQRLQDESSPNFVAEVLTLFFTDSKDLIKELSEALYKIPSFPFFSVPFAIELFL
;
A
#
# COMPACT_ATOMS: atom_id res chain seq x y z
N MET A 1 18.42 23.56 -14.25
CA MET A 1 16.98 23.24 -14.31
C MET A 1 16.23 24.41 -13.75
N GLU A 2 15.35 25.00 -14.54
CA GLU A 2 14.46 26.05 -14.06
C GLU A 2 13.33 25.44 -13.21
N VAL A 3 12.81 26.22 -12.26
CA VAL A 3 11.72 25.77 -11.37
C VAL A 3 10.50 25.29 -12.16
N GLY A 4 10.21 25.90 -13.30
CA GLY A 4 9.12 25.49 -14.19
C GLY A 4 9.30 24.09 -14.79
N GLU A 5 10.52 23.73 -15.19
CA GLU A 5 10.82 22.38 -15.72
C GLU A 5 10.63 21.31 -14.64
N LEU A 6 11.03 21.62 -13.40
CA LEU A 6 10.87 20.70 -12.27
C LEU A 6 9.39 20.50 -11.91
N GLN A 7 8.59 21.57 -11.94
CA GLN A 7 7.15 21.50 -11.72
C GLN A 7 6.45 20.66 -12.78
N GLN A 8 6.82 20.83 -14.05
CA GLN A 8 6.26 20.03 -15.14
C GLN A 8 6.60 18.54 -14.97
N SER A 9 7.87 18.23 -14.70
CA SER A 9 8.33 16.85 -14.48
C SER A 9 7.60 16.19 -13.29
N LEU A 10 7.38 16.93 -12.20
CA LEU A 10 6.59 16.44 -11.08
C LEU A 10 5.14 16.16 -11.48
N MET A 11 4.51 17.05 -12.24
CA MET A 11 3.13 16.86 -12.69
C MET A 11 3.00 15.63 -13.60
N ASP A 12 3.94 15.45 -14.53
CA ASP A 12 3.98 14.28 -15.43
C ASP A 12 4.16 12.97 -14.63
N TYR A 13 5.04 12.98 -13.64
CA TYR A 13 5.24 11.86 -12.74
C TYR A 13 3.97 11.52 -11.95
N MET A 14 3.31 12.51 -11.34
CA MET A 14 2.06 12.32 -10.60
C MET A 14 0.94 11.76 -11.49
N ASN A 15 0.85 12.22 -12.74
CA ASN A 15 -0.11 11.71 -13.72
C ASN A 15 0.19 10.24 -14.06
N SER A 16 1.46 9.88 -14.23
CA SER A 16 1.85 8.48 -14.47
C SER A 16 1.44 7.55 -13.33
N LEU A 17 1.58 7.99 -12.08
CA LEU A 17 1.19 7.20 -10.91
C LEU A 17 -0.33 6.99 -10.81
N ARG A 18 -1.12 8.02 -11.16
CA ARG A 18 -2.58 7.88 -11.25
C ARG A 18 -3.01 6.95 -12.38
N SER A 19 -2.35 7.03 -13.55
CA SER A 19 -2.67 6.17 -14.69
C SER A 19 -2.39 4.68 -14.43
N GLN A 20 -1.44 4.40 -13.53
CA GLN A 20 -1.09 3.05 -13.07
C GLN A 20 -1.93 2.60 -11.87
N GLU A 21 -2.93 3.37 -11.46
CA GLU A 21 -3.80 3.10 -10.30
C GLU A 21 -3.05 2.98 -8.96
N ILE A 22 -1.80 3.45 -8.89
CA ILE A 22 -1.01 3.50 -7.65
C ILE A 22 -1.58 4.59 -6.72
N LEU A 23 -2.01 5.71 -7.32
CA LEU A 23 -2.65 6.82 -6.61
C LEU A 23 -4.10 6.93 -7.05
N ASP A 24 -5.00 7.01 -6.07
CA ASP A 24 -6.43 7.15 -6.30
C ASP A 24 -6.97 8.49 -5.80
N SER A 25 -8.30 8.59 -5.70
CA SER A 25 -8.97 9.80 -5.23
C SER A 25 -8.67 10.15 -3.76
N GLN A 26 -8.26 9.17 -2.94
CA GLN A 26 -7.94 9.38 -1.53
C GLN A 26 -6.63 10.16 -1.39
N PHE A 27 -5.63 9.90 -2.24
CA PHE A 27 -4.41 10.70 -2.27
C PHE A 27 -4.72 12.19 -2.51
N GLY A 28 -5.66 12.48 -3.41
CA GLY A 28 -6.13 13.85 -3.65
C GLY A 28 -6.85 14.48 -2.45
N GLN A 29 -7.47 13.68 -1.59
CA GLN A 29 -8.05 14.16 -0.32
C GLN A 29 -6.96 14.55 0.67
N LEU A 30 -5.90 13.74 0.80
CA LEU A 30 -4.75 14.05 1.64
C LEU A 30 -4.06 15.36 1.22
N GLN A 31 -3.90 15.56 -0.09
CA GLN A 31 -3.34 16.82 -0.61
C GLN A 31 -4.18 18.05 -0.26
N ARG A 32 -5.50 17.93 -0.14
CA ARG A 32 -6.39 19.05 0.25
C ARG A 32 -6.33 19.41 1.73
N LEU A 33 -5.90 18.47 2.57
CA LEU A 33 -5.72 18.70 4.01
C LEU A 33 -4.40 19.41 4.31
N GLN A 34 -3.45 19.40 3.38
CA GLN A 34 -2.22 20.17 3.49
C GLN A 34 -2.50 21.66 3.26
N ASP A 35 -2.14 22.48 4.23
CA ASP A 35 -2.28 23.94 4.19
C ASP A 35 -0.99 24.65 4.66
N GLU A 36 -1.01 25.98 4.71
CA GLU A 36 0.13 26.79 5.16
C GLU A 36 0.55 26.52 6.62
N SER A 37 -0.38 26.04 7.46
CA SER A 37 -0.11 25.69 8.85
C SER A 37 0.54 24.31 8.99
N SER A 38 0.39 23.46 7.98
CA SER A 38 0.83 22.06 7.96
C SER A 38 1.48 21.65 6.62
N PRO A 39 2.54 22.35 6.17
CA PRO A 39 3.09 22.19 4.82
C PRO A 39 3.68 20.80 4.53
N ASN A 40 3.92 19.98 5.57
CA ASN A 40 4.50 18.64 5.44
C ASN A 40 3.48 17.52 5.65
N PHE A 41 2.19 17.84 5.81
CA PHE A 41 1.15 16.88 6.17
C PHE A 41 1.15 15.61 5.30
N VAL A 42 1.18 15.76 3.96
CA VAL A 42 1.19 14.61 3.04
C VAL A 42 2.44 13.75 3.23
N ALA A 43 3.60 14.38 3.42
CA ALA A 43 4.86 13.66 3.62
C ALA A 43 4.87 12.90 4.95
N GLU A 44 4.32 13.48 6.01
CA GLU A 44 4.19 12.84 7.32
C GLU A 44 3.25 11.63 7.27
N VAL A 45 2.08 11.78 6.64
CA VAL A 45 1.12 10.68 6.47
C VAL A 45 1.73 9.53 5.65
N LEU A 46 2.42 9.83 4.55
CA LEU A 46 3.10 8.81 3.75
C LEU A 46 4.20 8.11 4.53
N THR A 47 4.97 8.85 5.34
CA THR A 47 6.04 8.28 6.17
C THR A 47 5.48 7.30 7.19
N LEU A 48 4.37 7.66 7.85
CA LEU A 48 3.67 6.77 8.76
C LEU A 48 3.14 5.53 8.03
N PHE A 49 2.45 5.73 6.90
CA PHE A 49 1.92 4.63 6.10
C PHE A 49 3.00 3.63 5.68
N PHE A 50 4.16 4.09 5.21
CA PHE A 50 5.25 3.20 4.81
C PHE A 50 5.90 2.47 5.99
N THR A 51 6.01 3.14 7.14
CA THR A 51 6.53 2.53 8.37
C THR A 51 5.61 1.42 8.84
N ASP A 52 4.32 1.72 9.00
CA ASP A 52 3.31 0.79 9.50
C ASP A 52 3.11 -0.38 8.53
N SER A 53 3.08 -0.11 7.21
CA SER A 53 2.93 -1.15 6.19
C SER A 53 4.10 -2.14 6.19
N LYS A 54 5.32 -1.66 6.42
CA LYS A 54 6.51 -2.53 6.49
C LYS A 54 6.41 -3.50 7.66
N ASP A 55 6.02 -3.00 8.82
CA ASP A 55 5.86 -3.82 10.02
C ASP A 55 4.69 -4.81 9.85
N LEU A 56 3.57 -4.36 9.30
CA LEU A 56 2.42 -5.23 8.99
C LEU A 56 2.79 -6.35 8.00
N ILE A 57 3.50 -6.04 6.92
CA ILE A 57 3.95 -7.04 5.93
C ILE A 57 4.90 -8.05 6.59
N LYS A 58 5.80 -7.59 7.46
CA LYS A 58 6.70 -8.47 8.21
C LYS A 58 5.91 -9.40 9.12
N GLU A 59 4.97 -8.88 9.90
CA GLU A 59 4.11 -9.68 10.78
C GLU A 59 3.28 -10.71 10.01
N LEU A 60 2.67 -10.30 8.89
CA LEU A 60 1.94 -11.20 8.00
C LEU A 60 2.85 -12.30 7.43
N SER A 61 4.06 -11.94 7.01
CA SER A 61 5.04 -12.91 6.50
C SER A 61 5.41 -13.92 7.58
N GLU A 62 5.75 -13.46 8.79
CA GLU A 62 6.06 -14.34 9.93
C GLU A 62 4.88 -15.24 10.30
N ALA A 63 3.65 -14.72 10.29
CA ALA A 63 2.45 -15.50 10.54
C ALA A 63 2.27 -16.59 9.48
N LEU A 64 2.40 -16.27 8.18
CA LEU A 64 2.32 -17.23 7.08
C LEU A 64 3.40 -18.32 7.17
N TYR A 65 4.63 -17.97 7.58
CA TYR A 65 5.69 -18.96 7.81
C TYR A 65 5.43 -19.86 9.02
N LYS A 66 4.75 -19.33 10.05
CA LYS A 66 4.38 -20.08 11.26
C LYS A 66 3.12 -20.92 11.10
N ILE A 67 2.32 -20.70 10.06
CA ILE A 67 1.25 -21.63 9.69
C ILE A 67 1.96 -22.97 9.48
N PRO A 68 1.76 -23.98 10.36
CA PRO A 68 2.29 -25.30 10.07
C PRO A 68 1.74 -25.64 8.70
N SER A 69 2.59 -26.15 7.81
CA SER A 69 2.18 -26.78 6.58
C SER A 69 1.26 -27.93 6.95
N PHE A 70 0.00 -27.61 7.27
CA PHE A 70 -1.07 -28.58 7.34
C PHE A 70 -0.98 -29.26 5.98
N PRO A 71 -0.69 -30.56 5.95
CA PRO A 71 -0.69 -31.27 4.70
C PRO A 71 -2.15 -31.22 4.26
N PHE A 72 -2.49 -30.27 3.40
CA PHE A 72 -3.75 -30.23 2.66
C PHE A 72 -3.94 -31.51 1.83
N PHE A 73 -2.95 -32.40 1.82
CA PHE A 73 -2.95 -33.72 1.21
C PHE A 73 -3.06 -34.92 2.17
N SER A 74 -3.21 -34.74 3.49
CA SER A 74 -3.44 -35.88 4.41
C SER A 74 -4.85 -35.92 5.00
N VAL A 75 -5.86 -35.54 4.22
CA VAL A 75 -7.22 -36.08 4.44
C VAL A 75 -7.47 -37.15 3.38
N PRO A 76 -7.10 -38.42 3.63
CA PRO A 76 -7.78 -39.50 2.92
C PRO A 76 -9.21 -39.56 3.49
N PHE A 77 -10.20 -39.64 2.61
CA PHE A 77 -11.56 -40.04 2.95
C PHE A 77 -12.35 -39.14 3.93
N ALA A 78 -12.96 -38.09 3.40
CA ALA A 78 -14.24 -37.60 3.93
C ALA A 78 -15.25 -37.33 2.80
N ILE A 79 -15.23 -38.15 1.75
CA ILE A 79 -16.40 -38.37 0.87
C ILE A 79 -17.21 -39.53 1.47
N GLU A 80 -17.64 -39.39 2.73
CA GLU A 80 -18.62 -40.29 3.37
C GLU A 80 -19.67 -39.51 4.17
N LEU A 81 -19.91 -38.23 3.83
CA LEU A 81 -21.03 -37.48 4.41
C LEU A 81 -22.03 -36.94 3.37
N PHE A 82 -22.01 -37.47 2.14
CA PHE A 82 -22.97 -37.09 1.09
C PHE A 82 -23.36 -38.26 0.15
N LEU A 83 -23.49 -39.47 0.69
CA LEU A 83 -24.32 -40.54 0.12
C LEU A 83 -25.10 -41.23 1.24
#